data_AF-A0A7S3GMB8-F1
#
_entry.id   AF-A0A7S3GMB8-F1
#
_cell.length_a   1.000
_cell.length_b   1.000
_cell.length_c   1.000
_cell.angle_alpha   90.00
_cell.angle_beta   90.00
_cell.angle_gamma   90.00
#
_symmetry.space_group_name_H-M   'P 1'
#
loop_
_entity.id
_entity.type
_entity.pdbx_description
1 polymer ?
#
loop_
_entity_poly.entity_id
_entity_poly.type
_entity_poly.pdbx_seq_one_letter_code
_entity_poly.pdbx_strand_id
1 'polypeptide(L)'
;MSLPGTPATAHVDQVLREYLLFRGFVRTLQSFDLEQQNDKLIAYDIDKVKDRIFELIDKLELAGFLTLWKLLADRFFVNLDDQTSEAVANIEKSLQRLFLVKCVRSRKLDKVSEFLRRNSEVFGTDASWQRW
;
A
#
# COMPACT_ATOMS: atom_id res chain seq x y z
N MET A 1 -15.61 -0.42 14.92
CA MET A 1 -14.60 -0.02 13.94
C MET A 1 -13.80 -1.27 13.63
N SER A 2 -14.32 -2.09 12.73
CA SER A 2 -13.73 -3.37 12.36
C SER A 2 -13.30 -3.21 10.91
N LEU A 3 -12.05 -3.48 10.57
CA LEU A 3 -11.73 -3.80 9.18
C LEU A 3 -12.28 -5.21 8.94
N PRO A 4 -13.36 -5.35 8.16
CA PRO A 4 -13.87 -6.65 7.83
C PRO A 4 -13.15 -7.09 6.56
N GLY A 5 -12.57 -8.29 6.56
CA GLY A 5 -12.72 -9.11 5.36
C GLY A 5 -14.23 -9.12 5.08
N THR A 6 -14.65 -8.40 4.05
CA THR A 6 -16.08 -8.14 3.82
C THR A 6 -16.77 -9.50 3.68
N PRO A 7 -17.90 -9.74 4.35
CA PRO A 7 -18.60 -11.04 4.30
C PRO A 7 -18.93 -11.50 2.87
N ALA A 8 -18.97 -10.56 1.91
CA ALA A 8 -19.07 -10.83 0.49
C ALA A 8 -17.87 -11.62 -0.09
N THR A 9 -16.63 -11.32 0.34
CA THR A 9 -15.43 -12.00 -0.16
C THR A 9 -15.35 -13.45 0.33
N ALA A 10 -15.64 -13.71 1.60
CA ALA A 10 -15.69 -15.07 2.14
C ALA A 10 -16.77 -15.94 1.48
N HIS A 11 -17.93 -15.35 1.17
CA HIS A 11 -18.99 -16.04 0.43
C HIS A 11 -18.57 -16.34 -1.01
N VAL A 12 -17.98 -15.37 -1.70
CA VAL A 12 -17.46 -15.55 -3.06
C VAL A 12 -16.37 -16.63 -3.10
N ASP A 13 -15.44 -16.62 -2.14
CA ASP A 13 -14.39 -17.63 -2.02
C ASP A 13 -14.97 -19.03 -1.79
N GLN A 14 -16.03 -19.15 -1.00
CA GLN A 14 -16.72 -20.42 -0.79
C GLN A 14 -17.34 -20.92 -2.11
N VAL A 15 -18.08 -20.06 -2.82
CA VAL A 15 -18.69 -20.42 -4.11
C VAL A 15 -17.61 -20.79 -5.13
N LEU A 16 -16.47 -20.11 -5.13
CA LEU A 16 -15.35 -20.40 -6.02
C LEU A 16 -14.75 -21.80 -5.73
N ARG A 17 -14.57 -22.14 -4.44
CA ARG A 17 -14.10 -23.48 -4.02
C ARG A 17 -15.06 -24.57 -4.47
N GLU A 18 -16.35 -24.38 -4.23
CA GLU A 18 -17.40 -25.31 -4.63
C GLU A 18 -17.41 -25.51 -6.14
N TYR A 19 -17.26 -24.43 -6.92
CA TYR A 19 -17.17 -24.47 -8.37
C TYR A 19 -15.93 -25.24 -8.87
N LEU A 20 -14.74 -24.94 -8.34
CA LEU A 20 -13.49 -25.60 -8.73
C LEU A 20 -13.53 -27.09 -8.40
N LEU A 21 -14.11 -27.45 -7.25
CA LEU A 21 -14.31 -28.84 -6.84
C LEU A 21 -15.29 -29.56 -7.78
N PHE A 22 -16.45 -28.96 -8.07
CA PHE A 22 -17.47 -29.53 -8.96
C PHE A 22 -16.92 -29.82 -10.37
N ARG A 23 -16.04 -28.95 -10.89
CA ARG A 23 -15.41 -29.14 -12.21
C ARG A 23 -14.23 -30.12 -12.21
N GLY A 24 -13.80 -30.61 -11.05
CA GLY A 24 -12.64 -31.48 -10.91
C GLY A 24 -11.29 -30.75 -11.07
N PHE A 25 -11.25 -29.42 -10.90
CA PHE A 25 -10.03 -28.62 -11.00
C PHE A 25 -9.22 -28.66 -9.70
N VAL A 26 -8.89 -29.88 -9.23
CA VAL A 26 -8.26 -30.12 -7.92
C VAL A 26 -6.91 -29.41 -7.78
N ARG A 27 -6.10 -29.37 -8.85
CA ARG A 27 -4.82 -28.64 -8.84
C ARG A 27 -5.01 -27.13 -8.70
N THR A 28 -6.00 -26.56 -9.39
CA THR A 28 -6.34 -25.14 -9.31
C THR A 28 -6.89 -24.79 -7.93
N LEU A 29 -7.71 -25.65 -7.34
CA LEU A 29 -8.21 -25.49 -5.98
C LEU A 29 -7.07 -25.48 -4.95
N GLN A 30 -6.11 -26.40 -5.07
CA GLN A 30 -4.92 -26.42 -4.21
C GLN A 30 -4.07 -25.14 -4.34
N SER A 31 -3.85 -24.67 -5.57
CA SER A 31 -3.16 -23.40 -5.80
C SER A 31 -3.92 -22.22 -5.22
N PHE A 32 -5.24 -22.17 -5.39
CA PHE A 32 -6.10 -21.13 -4.82
C PHE A 32 -6.04 -21.10 -3.29
N ASP A 33 -6.16 -22.25 -2.63
CA ASP A 33 -6.07 -22.32 -1.17
C ASP A 33 -4.67 -21.94 -0.66
N LEU A 34 -3.61 -22.32 -1.38
CA LEU A 34 -2.24 -21.94 -1.04
C LEU A 34 -2.00 -20.44 -1.21
N GLU A 35 -2.50 -19.83 -2.28
CA GLU A 35 -2.43 -18.40 -2.50
C GLU A 35 -3.22 -17.64 -1.43
N GLN A 36 -4.41 -18.12 -1.06
CA GLN A 36 -5.23 -17.52 -0.02
C GLN A 36 -4.60 -17.64 1.38
N GLN A 37 -3.95 -18.75 1.71
CA GLN A 37 -3.18 -18.87 2.96
C GLN A 37 -1.96 -17.93 2.99
N ASN A 38 -1.38 -17.67 1.81
CA ASN A 38 -0.27 -16.74 1.65
C ASN A 38 -0.73 -15.29 1.44
N ASP A 39 -2.03 -15.03 1.36
CA ASP A 39 -2.60 -13.70 1.29
C ASP A 39 -2.55 -13.03 2.67
N LYS A 40 -1.35 -12.56 2.99
CA LYS A 40 -1.03 -11.83 4.22
C LYS A 40 -1.76 -10.49 4.31
N LEU A 41 -2.39 -10.01 3.22
CA LEU A 41 -3.06 -8.71 3.17
C LEU A 41 -4.46 -8.77 3.79
N ILE A 42 -5.15 -9.93 3.75
CA ILE A 42 -6.41 -10.15 4.49
C ILE A 42 -6.17 -10.08 6.01
N ALA A 43 -4.95 -10.43 6.46
CA ALA A 43 -4.55 -10.41 7.87
C ALA A 43 -3.67 -9.21 8.25
N TYR A 44 -3.54 -8.19 7.39
CA TYR A 44 -2.71 -7.05 7.71
C TYR A 44 -3.39 -6.19 8.79
N ASP A 45 -2.93 -6.41 10.00
CA ASP A 45 -3.11 -5.50 11.12
C ASP A 45 -2.64 -4.10 10.67
N ILE A 46 -3.55 -3.13 10.63
CA ILE A 46 -3.27 -1.74 10.21
C ILE A 46 -2.08 -1.22 10.99
N ASP A 47 -1.97 -1.57 12.27
CA ASP A 47 -0.88 -1.14 13.11
C ASP A 47 0.46 -1.65 12.58
N LYS A 48 0.53 -2.88 12.07
CA LYS A 48 1.73 -3.40 11.41
C LYS A 48 2.04 -2.72 10.08
N VAL A 49 1.03 -2.34 9.29
CA VAL A 49 1.26 -1.54 8.06
C VAL A 49 1.89 -0.20 8.44
N LYS A 50 1.26 0.48 9.38
CA LYS A 50 1.69 1.78 9.90
C LYS A 50 3.11 1.70 10.43
N ASP A 51 3.39 0.75 11.32
CA ASP A 51 4.71 0.54 11.90
C ASP A 51 5.75 0.25 10.82
N ARG A 52 5.39 -0.54 9.80
CA ARG A 52 6.28 -0.83 8.68
C ARG A 52 6.57 0.41 7.83
N ILE A 53 5.57 1.25 7.57
CA ILE A 53 5.77 2.53 6.86
C ILE A 53 6.76 3.40 7.64
N PHE A 54 6.55 3.57 8.93
CA PHE A 54 7.44 4.38 9.76
C PHE A 54 8.84 3.77 9.86
N GLU A 55 8.97 2.45 9.99
CA GLU A 55 10.26 1.76 9.97
C GLU A 55 11.06 2.05 8.67
N LEU A 56 10.40 2.04 7.52
CA LEU A 56 11.02 2.34 6.23
C LEU A 56 11.47 3.81 6.12
N ILE A 57 10.65 4.74 6.64
CA ILE A 57 11.01 6.16 6.71
C ILE A 57 12.19 6.38 7.65
N ASP A 58 12.20 5.72 8.80
CA ASP A 58 13.26 5.82 9.81
C ASP A 58 14.60 5.29 9.29
N LYS A 59 14.56 4.23 8.47
CA LYS A 59 15.72 3.66 7.79
C LYS A 59 16.13 4.41 6.51
N LEU A 60 15.36 5.41 6.09
CA LEU A 60 15.56 6.15 4.83
C LEU A 60 15.50 5.25 3.58
N GLU A 61 14.69 4.19 3.63
CA GLU A 61 14.50 3.20 2.56
C GLU A 61 13.38 3.62 1.60
N LEU A 62 13.70 4.56 0.70
CA LEU A 62 12.74 5.15 -0.23
C LEU A 62 12.04 4.11 -1.12
N ALA A 63 12.80 3.21 -1.73
CA ALA A 63 12.26 2.21 -2.65
C ALA A 63 11.27 1.28 -1.95
N GLY A 64 11.56 0.87 -0.71
CA GLY A 64 10.66 0.07 0.11
C GLY A 64 9.38 0.81 0.45
N PHE A 65 9.48 2.08 0.86
CA PHE A 65 8.33 2.92 1.15
C PHE A 65 7.39 3.08 -0.07
N LEU A 66 7.92 3.47 -1.23
CA LEU A 66 7.11 3.66 -2.44
C LEU A 66 6.47 2.36 -2.93
N THR A 67 7.19 1.24 -2.82
CA THR A 67 6.66 -0.08 -3.21
C THR A 67 5.51 -0.49 -2.31
N LEU A 68 5.64 -0.29 -0.99
CA LEU A 68 4.58 -0.57 -0.03
C LEU A 68 3.37 0.35 -0.24
N TRP A 69 3.60 1.64 -0.46
CA TRP A 69 2.52 2.59 -0.71
C TRP A 69 1.75 2.26 -1.98
N LYS A 70 2.46 1.94 -3.08
CA LYS A 70 1.83 1.50 -4.33
C LYS A 70 1.00 0.23 -4.14
N LEU A 71 1.50 -0.74 -3.37
CA LEU A 71 0.75 -1.95 -3.05
C LEU A 71 -0.57 -1.61 -2.32
N LEU A 72 -0.52 -0.67 -1.36
CA LEU A 72 -1.72 -0.23 -0.67
C LEU A 72 -2.70 0.46 -1.62
N ALA A 73 -2.20 1.32 -2.52
CA ALA A 73 -3.01 2.00 -3.51
C ALA A 73 -3.72 1.03 -4.47
N ASP A 74 -2.97 0.10 -5.05
CA ASP A 74 -3.47 -0.86 -6.03
C ASP A 74 -4.46 -1.88 -5.42
N ARG A 75 -4.46 -2.06 -4.10
CA ARG A 75 -5.27 -3.09 -3.42
C ARG A 75 -6.43 -2.53 -2.58
N PHE A 76 -6.23 -1.40 -1.91
CA PHE A 76 -7.21 -0.86 -0.97
C PHE A 76 -7.81 0.47 -1.43
N PHE A 77 -7.10 1.25 -2.26
CA PHE A 77 -7.52 2.60 -2.61
C PHE A 77 -8.23 2.69 -3.98
N VAL A 78 -8.47 1.55 -4.64
CA VAL A 78 -9.06 1.49 -6.00
C VAL A 78 -10.51 1.98 -6.05
N ASN A 79 -11.26 1.91 -4.94
CA ASN A 79 -12.69 2.23 -4.92
C ASN A 79 -13.10 3.07 -3.71
N LEU A 80 -12.28 4.06 -3.37
CA LEU A 80 -12.60 5.03 -2.33
C LEU A 80 -13.57 6.09 -2.84
N ASP A 81 -14.45 6.58 -1.97
CA ASP A 81 -15.21 7.80 -2.22
C ASP A 81 -14.28 9.02 -2.29
N ASP A 82 -14.73 10.10 -2.95
CA ASP A 82 -13.92 11.28 -3.21
C ASP A 82 -13.28 11.86 -1.94
N GLN A 83 -14.02 11.89 -0.83
CA GLN A 83 -13.53 12.41 0.44
C GLN A 83 -12.40 11.54 1.02
N THR A 84 -12.57 10.21 1.01
CA THR A 84 -11.52 9.30 1.51
C THR A 84 -10.31 9.27 0.57
N SER A 85 -10.52 9.38 -0.74
CA SER A 85 -9.45 9.48 -1.73
C SER A 85 -8.57 10.72 -1.50
N GLU A 86 -9.18 11.88 -1.25
CA GLU A 86 -8.47 13.11 -0.90
C GLU A 86 -7.69 12.96 0.42
N ALA A 87 -8.29 12.34 1.44
CA ALA A 87 -7.62 12.08 2.72
C ALA A 87 -6.37 11.20 2.54
N VAL A 88 -6.47 10.13 1.74
CA VAL A 88 -5.34 9.24 1.44
C VAL A 88 -4.23 9.98 0.70
N ALA A 89 -4.57 10.82 -0.28
CA ALA A 89 -3.59 11.64 -0.99
C ALA A 89 -2.86 12.62 -0.05
N ASN A 90 -3.57 13.21 0.91
CA ASN A 90 -2.97 14.08 1.92
C ASN A 90 -2.05 13.32 2.88
N ILE A 91 -2.39 12.08 3.25
CA ILE A 91 -1.54 11.20 4.04
C ILE A 91 -0.26 10.86 3.27
N GLU A 92 -0.38 10.49 1.99
CA GLU A 92 0.78 10.22 1.13
C GLU A 92 1.78 11.38 1.12
N LYS A 93 1.28 12.59 0.81
CA LYS A 93 2.10 13.80 0.76
C LYS A 93 2.76 14.09 2.10
N SER A 94 2.05 13.87 3.20
CA SER A 94 2.58 14.10 4.55
C SER A 94 3.69 13.10 4.90
N LEU A 95 3.55 11.82 4.52
CA LEU A 95 4.59 10.80 4.71
C LEU A 95 5.82 11.07 3.84
N GLN A 96 5.61 11.50 2.60
CA GLN A 96 6.69 11.92 1.70
C GLN A 96 7.47 13.13 2.25
N ARG A 97 6.78 14.15 2.79
CA ARG A 97 7.41 15.30 3.46
C ARG A 97 8.18 14.87 4.71
N LEU A 98 7.60 13.97 5.51
CA LEU A 98 8.27 13.41 6.68
C LEU A 98 9.58 12.70 6.31
N PHE A 99 9.56 11.90 5.23
CA PHE A 99 10.75 11.24 4.70
C PHE A 99 11.86 12.25 4.35
N LEU A 100 11.50 13.33 3.65
CA LEU A 100 12.46 14.39 3.30
C LEU A 100 13.03 15.10 4.53
N VAL A 101 12.17 15.46 5.49
CA VAL A 101 12.62 16.07 6.76
C VAL A 101 13.60 15.14 7.49
N LYS A 102 13.34 13.83 7.53
CA LYS A 102 14.27 12.85 8.12
C LYS A 102 15.59 12.76 7.35
N CYS A 103 15.57 12.79 6.02
CA CYS A 103 16.78 12.81 5.21
C CYS A 103 17.66 14.04 5.51
N VAL A 104 17.05 15.23 5.54
CA VAL A 104 17.73 16.50 5.83
C VAL A 104 18.30 16.50 7.25
N ARG A 105 17.51 16.10 8.25
CA ARG A 105 17.98 16.00 9.64
C ARG A 105 19.13 15.00 9.82
N SER A 106 19.14 13.93 9.03
CA SER A 106 20.20 12.90 9.05
C SER A 106 21.40 13.25 8.16
N ARG A 107 21.40 14.44 7.53
CA ARG A 107 22.41 14.91 6.56
C ARG A 107 22.63 13.96 5.37
N LYS A 108 21.60 13.19 5.00
CA LYS A 108 21.59 12.26 3.86
C LYS A 108 21.01 12.93 2.62
N LEU A 109 21.75 13.89 2.07
CA LEU A 109 21.31 14.67 0.90
C LEU A 109 21.24 13.82 -0.38
N ASP A 110 22.02 12.73 -0.45
CA ASP A 110 21.93 11.73 -1.52
C ASP A 110 20.52 11.15 -1.64
N LYS A 111 19.88 10.85 -0.50
CA LYS A 111 18.49 10.35 -0.46
C LYS A 111 17.46 11.41 -0.82
N VAL A 112 17.72 12.67 -0.51
CA VAL A 112 16.89 13.80 -0.96
C VAL A 112 16.94 13.91 -2.48
N SER A 113 18.13 13.86 -3.08
CA SER A 113 18.29 13.89 -4.53
C SER A 113 17.65 12.67 -5.20
N GLU A 114 17.80 11.47 -4.62
CA GLU A 114 17.13 10.26 -5.10
C GLU A 114 15.60 10.43 -5.13
N PHE A 115 15.04 10.98 -4.04
CA PHE A 115 13.61 11.25 -3.91
C PHE A 115 13.11 12.25 -4.95
N LEU A 116 13.76 13.41 -5.07
CA LEU A 116 13.36 14.47 -5.98
C LEU A 116 13.45 14.02 -7.44
N ARG A 117 14.52 13.30 -7.81
CA ARG A 117 14.68 12.78 -9.18
C ARG A 117 13.59 11.78 -9.55
N ARG A 118 13.13 10.96 -8.59
CA ARG A 118 12.11 9.94 -8.85
C ARG A 118 10.69 10.50 -8.95
N ASN A 119 10.45 11.69 -8.38
CA ASN A 119 9.12 12.30 -8.29
C ASN A 119 9.05 13.67 -9.00
N SER A 120 10.07 14.05 -9.76
CA SER A 120 10.20 15.39 -10.36
C SER A 120 9.04 15.76 -11.27
N GLU A 121 8.52 14.79 -12.03
CA GLU A 121 7.39 15.00 -12.94
C GLU A 121 6.07 15.25 -12.18
N VAL A 122 5.87 14.50 -11.08
CA VAL A 122 4.67 14.60 -10.24
C VAL A 122 4.67 15.93 -9.48
N PHE A 123 5.81 16.31 -8.89
CA PHE A 123 5.95 17.56 -8.15
C PHE A 123 5.96 18.81 -9.04
N GLY A 124 6.37 18.68 -10.30
CA GLY A 124 6.25 19.75 -11.30
C GLY A 124 4.81 20.20 -11.53
N THR A 125 3.86 19.27 -11.38
CA THR A 125 2.43 19.52 -11.64
C THR A 125 1.66 19.89 -10.37
N ASP A 126 2.12 19.43 -9.20
CA ASP A 126 1.47 19.70 -7.92
C ASP A 126 1.97 21.00 -7.26
N ALA A 127 1.12 22.03 -7.26
CA ALA A 127 1.42 23.34 -6.67
C ALA A 127 1.76 23.26 -5.16
N SER A 128 1.28 22.24 -4.45
CA SER A 128 1.58 22.06 -3.02
C SER A 128 3.02 21.62 -2.75
N TRP A 129 3.67 21.00 -3.74
CA TRP A 129 5.08 20.65 -3.69
C TRP A 129 5.97 21.77 -4.19
N GLN A 130 5.51 22.59 -5.15
CA GLN A 130 6.25 23.77 -5.61
C GLN A 130 6.50 24.80 -4.49
N ARG A 131 5.57 24.90 -3.53
CA ARG A 131 5.69 25.82 -2.39
C ARG A 131 6.57 25.28 -1.26
N TRP A 132 6.79 23.96 -1.20
CA TRP A 132 7.48 23.28 -0.11
C TRP A 132 8.99 23.17 -0.40
#